data_AF-A0A1B8RWY2-F1
#
_entry.id   AF-A0A1B8RWY2-F1
#
_cell.length_a   1.000
_cell.length_b   1.000
_cell.length_c   1.000
_cell.angle_alpha   90.00
_cell.angle_beta   90.00
_cell.angle_gamma   90.00
#
_symmetry.space_group_name_H-M   'P 1'
#
loop_
_entity.id
_entity.type
_entity.pdbx_description
1 polymer ?
#
loop_
_entity_poly.entity_id
_entity_poly.type
_entity_poly.pdbx_seq_one_letter_code
_entity_poly.pdbx_strand_id
1 'polypeptide(L)'
;MSNRTFLTAHSVIYAFFALALFFAPGLLWPNYGVELNDRYAWFLSQHNSIFLGGIAVISFLFRDAPSGSGEGRKILTGLMWTNLLGLVVTFYAGATGIFTGFGWSDPAFFALLSLLCFLQLRKG
;
A
#
# COMPACT_ATOMS: atom_id res chain seq x y z
N MET A 1 17.85 -3.16 8.97
CA MET A 1 16.64 -3.38 9.79
C MET A 1 16.27 -4.85 9.65
N SER A 2 15.81 -5.48 10.73
CA SER A 2 15.32 -6.86 10.63
C SER A 2 14.02 -6.91 9.83
N ASN A 3 13.72 -8.06 9.23
CA ASN A 3 12.44 -8.30 8.58
C ASN A 3 11.26 -8.05 9.52
N ARG A 4 11.43 -8.37 10.81
CA ARG A 4 10.42 -8.13 11.84
C ARG A 4 9.99 -6.67 11.88
N THR A 5 10.94 -5.76 12.04
CA THR A 5 10.62 -4.34 12.12
C THR A 5 10.08 -3.82 10.79
N PHE A 6 10.66 -4.25 9.65
CA PHE A 6 10.21 -3.84 8.32
C PHE A 6 8.75 -4.23 8.04
N LEU A 7 8.45 -5.52 8.17
CA LEU A 7 7.14 -6.08 7.85
C LEU A 7 6.08 -5.70 8.89
N THR A 8 6.48 -5.44 10.14
CA THR A 8 5.56 -4.86 11.14
C THR A 8 5.18 -3.43 10.76
N ALA A 9 6.14 -2.58 10.41
CA ALA A 9 5.85 -1.22 9.96
C ALA A 9 4.98 -1.23 8.69
N HIS A 10 5.32 -2.07 7.72
CA HIS A 10 4.52 -2.27 6.51
C HIS A 10 3.08 -2.71 6.87
N SER A 11 2.93 -3.69 7.76
CA SER A 11 1.63 -4.15 8.22
C SER A 11 0.79 -3.03 8.84
N VAL A 12 1.37 -2.25 9.75
CA VAL A 12 0.68 -1.14 10.43
C VAL A 12 0.21 -0.09 9.43
N ILE A 13 1.05 0.27 8.47
CA ILE A 13 0.70 1.27 7.45
C ILE A 13 -0.50 0.80 6.61
N TYR A 14 -0.45 -0.43 6.09
CA TYR A 14 -1.55 -0.97 5.29
C TYR A 14 -2.82 -1.21 6.11
N ALA A 15 -2.70 -1.60 7.38
CA ALA A 15 -3.84 -1.72 8.27
C ALA A 15 -4.51 -0.36 8.52
N PHE A 16 -3.71 0.69 8.73
CA PHE A 16 -4.21 2.05 8.88
C PHE A 16 -5.02 2.49 7.67
N PHE A 17 -4.48 2.35 6.45
CA PHE A 17 -5.20 2.73 5.23
C PHE A 17 -6.43 1.86 4.98
N ALA A 18 -6.37 0.55 5.27
CA ALA A 18 -7.53 -0.32 5.17
C ALA A 18 -8.68 0.14 6.09
N LEU A 19 -8.38 0.47 7.35
CA LEU A 19 -9.39 0.95 8.28
C LEU A 19 -9.90 2.34 7.88
N ALA A 20 -9.01 3.25 7.49
CA ALA A 20 -9.37 4.61 7.14
C ALA A 20 -10.26 4.66 5.88
N LEU A 21 -9.95 3.87 4.84
CA LEU A 21 -10.78 3.79 3.63
C LEU A 21 -12.09 3.02 3.82
N PHE A 22 -12.15 2.13 4.82
CA PHE A 22 -13.40 1.45 5.17
C PHE A 22 -14.36 2.37 5.94
N PHE A 23 -13.86 3.05 6.99
CA PHE A 23 -14.70 3.83 7.90
C PHE A 23 -14.87 5.29 7.49
N ALA A 24 -13.89 5.89 6.83
CA ALA A 24 -13.85 7.32 6.57
C ALA A 24 -13.39 7.71 5.14
N PRO A 25 -13.86 7.04 4.07
CA PRO A 25 -13.37 7.34 2.73
C PRO A 25 -13.73 8.76 2.25
N GLY A 26 -14.87 9.31 2.71
CA GLY A 26 -15.26 10.71 2.43
C GLY A 26 -14.37 11.76 3.10
N LEU A 27 -13.53 11.38 4.08
CA LEU A 27 -12.50 12.27 4.61
C LEU A 27 -11.18 12.16 3.84
N LEU A 28 -10.89 11.01 3.23
CA LEU A 28 -9.61 10.78 2.54
C LEU A 28 -9.64 11.23 1.09
N TRP A 29 -10.55 10.70 0.27
CA TRP A 29 -10.53 10.88 -1.18
C TRP A 29 -10.62 12.33 -1.66
N PRO A 30 -11.41 13.23 -1.04
CA PRO A 30 -11.45 14.63 -1.46
C PRO A 30 -10.08 15.33 -1.37
N ASN A 31 -9.22 14.94 -0.42
CA ASN A 31 -7.86 15.48 -0.33
C ASN A 31 -6.96 15.02 -1.49
N TYR A 32 -7.33 13.92 -2.16
CA TYR A 32 -6.62 13.36 -3.30
C TYR A 32 -7.17 13.89 -4.64
N GLY A 33 -8.20 14.76 -4.59
CA GLY A 33 -8.89 15.29 -5.77
C GLY A 33 -10.00 14.38 -6.29
N VAL A 34 -10.42 13.36 -5.52
CA VAL A 34 -11.46 12.39 -5.92
C VAL A 34 -12.73 12.59 -5.11
N GLU A 35 -13.85 12.69 -5.81
CA GLU A 35 -15.17 12.79 -5.20
C GLU A 35 -15.87 11.43 -5.13
N LEU A 36 -16.58 11.18 -4.03
CA LEU A 36 -17.40 9.99 -3.85
C LEU A 36 -18.87 10.32 -4.13
N ASN A 37 -19.21 10.40 -5.42
CA ASN A 37 -20.47 10.98 -5.90
C ASN A 37 -21.70 10.09 -5.74
N ASP A 38 -21.52 8.79 -5.49
CA ASP A 38 -22.63 7.86 -5.31
C ASP A 38 -22.29 6.70 -4.36
N ARG A 39 -23.32 5.93 -3.98
CA ARG A 39 -23.20 4.78 -3.08
C ARG A 39 -22.25 3.68 -3.59
N TYR A 40 -22.04 3.57 -4.90
CA TYR A 40 -21.15 2.57 -5.50
C TYR A 40 -19.70 3.02 -5.40
N ALA A 41 -19.40 4.30 -5.64
CA ALA A 41 -18.07 4.88 -5.41
C ALA A 41 -17.65 4.76 -3.95
N TRP A 42 -18.58 5.03 -3.03
CA TRP A 42 -18.39 4.79 -1.59
C TRP A 42 -18.05 3.33 -1.30
N PHE A 43 -18.88 2.40 -1.81
CA PHE A 43 -18.64 0.97 -1.60
C PHE A 43 -17.32 0.50 -2.24
N LEU A 44 -16.96 0.97 -3.43
CA LEU A 44 -15.69 0.61 -4.10
C LEU A 44 -14.48 1.04 -3.27
N SER A 45 -14.53 2.23 -2.66
CA SER A 45 -13.49 2.66 -1.71
C SER A 45 -13.40 1.71 -0.52
N GLN A 46 -14.53 1.37 0.10
CA GLN A 46 -14.56 0.47 1.25
C GLN A 46 -14.08 -0.93 0.86
N HIS A 47 -14.48 -1.41 -0.32
CA HIS A 47 -14.11 -2.70 -0.89
C HIS A 47 -12.59 -2.81 -1.10
N ASN A 48 -11.92 -1.73 -1.51
CA ASN A 48 -10.45 -1.70 -1.64
C ASN A 48 -9.72 -2.06 -0.33
N SER A 49 -10.35 -1.82 0.82
CA SER A 49 -9.81 -2.15 2.14
C SER A 49 -9.56 -3.65 2.32
N ILE A 50 -10.23 -4.52 1.55
CA ILE A 50 -9.96 -5.97 1.54
C ILE A 50 -8.51 -6.25 1.13
N PHE A 51 -8.04 -5.60 0.06
CA PHE A 51 -6.69 -5.82 -0.45
C PHE A 51 -5.63 -5.22 0.47
N LEU A 52 -5.86 -4.01 0.97
CA LEU A 52 -4.95 -3.36 1.91
C LEU A 52 -4.87 -4.13 3.24
N GLY A 53 -6.02 -4.56 3.77
CA GLY A 53 -6.07 -5.39 4.97
C GLY A 53 -5.41 -6.75 4.77
N GLY A 54 -5.60 -7.38 3.61
CA GLY A 54 -4.90 -8.61 3.23
C GLY A 54 -3.38 -8.45 3.21
N ILE A 55 -2.88 -7.38 2.60
CA ILE A 55 -1.45 -7.03 2.60
C ILE A 55 -0.94 -6.83 4.02
N ALA A 56 -1.72 -6.14 4.87
CA ALA A 56 -1.36 -5.90 6.27
C ALA A 56 -1.22 -7.22 7.05
N VAL A 57 -2.19 -8.13 6.92
CA VAL A 57 -2.19 -9.43 7.59
C VAL A 57 -1.02 -10.30 7.11
N ILE A 58 -0.83 -10.42 5.80
CA ILE A 58 0.26 -11.23 5.23
C ILE A 58 1.62 -10.67 5.69
N SER A 59 1.81 -9.35 5.62
CA SER A 59 3.04 -8.72 6.12
C SER A 59 3.27 -9.04 7.60
N PHE A 60 2.23 -8.97 8.42
CA PHE A 60 2.32 -9.31 9.85
C PHE A 60 2.72 -10.77 10.06
N LEU A 61 2.09 -11.72 9.36
CA LEU A 61 2.35 -13.15 9.52
C LEU A 61 3.80 -13.53 9.16
N PHE A 62 4.37 -12.91 8.14
CA PHE A 62 5.74 -13.18 7.70
C PHE A 62 6.80 -12.34 8.40
N ARG A 63 6.45 -11.49 9.38
CA ARG A 63 7.41 -10.60 10.04
C ARG A 63 8.58 -11.33 10.69
N ASP A 64 8.34 -12.52 11.22
CA ASP A 64 9.37 -13.30 11.92
C ASP A 64 10.18 -14.20 10.97
N ALA A 65 9.96 -14.09 9.65
CA ALA A 65 10.76 -14.81 8.65
C ALA A 65 12.24 -14.39 8.73
N PRO A 66 13.19 -15.35 8.84
CA PRO A 66 14.60 -15.03 8.92
C PRO A 66 15.09 -14.18 7.75
N SER A 67 16.02 -13.29 8.00
CA SER A 67 16.61 -12.46 6.93
C SER A 67 17.39 -13.34 5.96
N GLY A 68 17.22 -13.12 4.65
CA GLY A 68 17.81 -13.96 3.61
C GLY A 68 17.10 -15.30 3.37
N SER A 69 16.09 -15.67 4.16
CA SER A 69 15.33 -16.91 3.93
C SER A 69 14.54 -16.87 2.63
N GLY A 70 14.26 -18.04 2.05
CA GLY A 70 13.48 -18.15 0.83
C GLY A 70 12.07 -17.55 0.98
N GLU A 71 11.44 -17.73 2.14
CA GLU A 71 10.13 -17.17 2.49
C GLU A 71 10.20 -15.64 2.59
N GLY A 72 11.19 -15.11 3.32
CA GLY A 72 11.43 -13.68 3.46
C GLY A 72 11.64 -12.99 2.12
N ARG A 73 12.43 -13.60 1.23
CA ARG A 73 12.64 -13.08 -0.14
C ARG A 73 11.37 -13.12 -0.97
N LYS A 74 10.58 -14.20 -0.90
CA LYS A 74 9.32 -14.31 -1.63
C LYS A 74 8.31 -13.25 -1.19
N ILE A 75 8.12 -13.05 0.12
CA ILE A 75 7.16 -12.06 0.59
C ILE A 75 7.60 -10.64 0.23
N LEU A 76 8.88 -10.29 0.43
CA LEU A 76 9.39 -8.96 0.07
C LEU A 76 9.31 -8.70 -1.44
N THR A 77 9.56 -9.71 -2.27
CA THR A 77 9.40 -9.62 -3.73
C THR A 77 7.94 -9.41 -4.10
N GLY A 78 7.02 -10.15 -3.49
CA GLY A 78 5.58 -9.97 -3.69
C GLY A 78 5.13 -8.55 -3.33
N LEU A 79 5.51 -8.07 -2.14
CA LEU A 79 5.20 -6.71 -1.69
C LEU A 79 5.81 -5.65 -2.62
N MET A 80 7.06 -5.83 -3.08
CA MET A 80 7.68 -4.92 -4.04
C MET A 80 6.87 -4.83 -5.34
N TRP A 81 6.45 -5.96 -5.91
CA TRP A 81 5.65 -5.97 -7.13
C TRP A 81 4.26 -5.38 -6.92
N THR A 82 3.61 -5.67 -5.81
CA THR A 82 2.33 -5.02 -5.44
C THR A 82 2.49 -3.50 -5.37
N ASN A 83 3.58 -3.01 -4.76
CA ASN A 83 3.87 -1.58 -4.70
C ASN A 83 4.15 -0.98 -6.08
N LEU A 84 4.89 -1.68 -6.96
CA LEU A 84 5.11 -1.22 -8.33
C LEU A 84 3.81 -1.14 -9.14
N LEU A 85 2.89 -2.09 -8.97
CA LEU A 85 1.57 -2.03 -9.59
C LEU A 85 0.78 -0.83 -9.07
N GLY A 86 0.79 -0.60 -7.75
CA GLY A 86 0.21 0.58 -7.13
C GLY A 86 0.78 1.89 -7.70
N LEU A 87 2.10 1.98 -7.84
CA LEU A 87 2.78 3.12 -8.47
C LEU A 87 2.28 3.35 -9.90
N VAL A 88 2.22 2.31 -10.74
CA VAL A 88 1.78 2.46 -12.14
C VAL A 88 0.34 2.98 -12.22
N VAL A 89 -0.58 2.39 -11.44
CA VAL A 89 -2.00 2.76 -11.47
C VAL A 89 -2.22 4.18 -10.93
N THR A 90 -1.57 4.53 -9.82
CA THR A 90 -1.74 5.84 -9.17
C THR A 90 -1.00 6.96 -9.91
N PHE A 91 0.12 6.63 -10.56
CA PHE A 91 0.78 7.54 -11.49
C PHE A 91 -0.09 7.82 -12.70
N TYR A 92 -0.75 6.80 -13.26
CA TYR A 92 -1.73 7.00 -14.33
C TYR A 92 -2.87 7.94 -13.88
N ALA A 93 -3.41 7.76 -12.67
CA ALA A 93 -4.42 8.66 -12.12
C ALA A 93 -3.91 10.11 -11.98
N GLY A 94 -2.66 10.32 -11.54
CA GLY A 94 -2.05 11.65 -11.48
C GLY A 94 -1.83 12.26 -12.87
N ALA A 95 -1.29 11.48 -13.80
CA ALA A 95 -0.99 11.93 -15.17
C ALA A 95 -2.25 12.27 -15.99
N THR A 96 -3.38 11.64 -15.70
CA THR A 96 -4.68 11.90 -16.35
C THR A 96 -5.51 12.98 -15.65
N GLY A 97 -5.01 13.56 -14.55
CA GLY A 97 -5.71 14.60 -13.80
C GLY A 97 -6.82 14.10 -12.87
N ILE A 98 -6.96 12.77 -12.68
CA ILE A 98 -7.88 12.19 -11.70
C ILE A 98 -7.39 12.48 -10.29
N PHE A 99 -6.10 12.24 -10.03
CA PHE A 99 -5.45 12.66 -8.79
C PHE A 99 -4.87 14.06 -8.96
N THR A 100 -5.19 14.95 -8.02
CA THR A 100 -4.68 16.33 -7.98
C THR A 100 -4.21 16.69 -6.57
N GLY A 101 -3.35 17.70 -6.45
CA GLY A 101 -2.82 18.14 -5.15
C GLY A 101 -2.16 16.98 -4.36
N PHE A 102 -2.73 16.65 -3.20
CA PHE A 102 -2.25 15.57 -2.33
C PHE A 102 -2.39 14.18 -2.95
N GLY A 103 -3.17 14.03 -4.03
CA GLY A 103 -3.27 12.77 -4.78
C GLY A 103 -1.94 12.29 -5.35
N TRP A 104 -1.00 13.19 -5.63
CA TRP A 104 0.37 12.83 -6.05
C TRP A 104 1.21 12.16 -4.96
N SER A 105 0.77 12.23 -3.70
CA SER A 105 1.42 11.52 -2.60
C SER A 105 1.31 10.00 -2.76
N ASP A 106 0.26 9.51 -3.43
CA ASP A 106 0.00 8.08 -3.59
C ASP A 106 1.05 7.37 -4.47
N PRO A 107 1.34 7.82 -5.70
CA PRO A 107 2.43 7.24 -6.49
C PRO A 107 3.80 7.42 -5.81
N ALA A 108 4.05 8.56 -5.15
CA ALA A 108 5.30 8.76 -4.42
C ALA A 108 5.46 7.75 -3.27
N PHE A 109 4.38 7.47 -2.54
CA PHE A 109 4.32 6.50 -1.46
C PHE A 109 4.59 5.07 -1.97
N PHE A 110 3.92 4.66 -3.05
CA PHE A 110 4.15 3.34 -3.66
C PHE A 110 5.58 3.19 -4.21
N ALA A 111 6.15 4.24 -4.81
CA ALA A 111 7.55 4.24 -5.24
C ALA A 111 8.51 4.04 -4.06
N LEU A 112 8.28 4.77 -2.95
CA LEU A 112 9.08 4.64 -1.74
C LEU A 112 9.00 3.23 -1.16
N LEU A 113 7.80 2.66 -1.00
CA LEU A 113 7.65 1.31 -0.46
C LEU A 113 8.28 0.24 -1.35
N SER A 114 8.16 0.37 -2.66
CA SER A 114 8.85 -0.51 -3.61
C SER A 114 10.38 -0.43 -3.44
N LEU A 115 10.93 0.78 -3.38
CA LEU A 115 12.36 0.99 -3.15
C LEU A 115 12.81 0.39 -1.81
N LEU A 116 12.03 0.59 -0.74
CA LEU A 116 12.37 0.02 0.57
C LEU A 116 12.33 -1.51 0.55
N CYS A 117 11.37 -2.14 -0.14
CA CYS A 117 11.35 -3.59 -0.33
C CYS A 117 12.59 -4.07 -1.11
N PHE A 118 12.96 -3.37 -2.18
CA PHE A 118 14.17 -3.68 -2.97
C PHE A 118 15.45 -3.57 -2.12
N LEU A 119 15.57 -2.51 -1.31
CA LEU A 119 16.70 -2.33 -0.41
C LEU A 119 16.74 -3.40 0.70
N GLN A 120 15.59 -3.86 1.18
CA GLN A 120 15.51 -4.95 2.14
C GLN A 120 15.90 -6.29 1.51
N LEU A 121 15.49 -6.55 0.26
CA LEU A 121 15.89 -7.72 -0.52
C LEU A 121 17.40 -7.77 -0.78
N ARG A 122 18.06 -6.63 -0.99
CA ARG A 122 19.52 -6.56 -1.18
C ARG A 122 20.34 -6.81 0.09
N LYS A 123 19.73 -6.72 1.27
CA LYS A 123 20.40 -6.90 2.57
C LYS A 123 20.44 -8.36 3.03
N GLY A 124 19.68 -9.26 2.40
CA GLY A 124 19.63 -10.69 2.72
C GLY A 124 19.91 -11.55 1.50
#